data_AF-A0A0D8L599-F1
#
_entry.id   AF-A0A0D8L599-F1
#
_cell.length_a   1.000
_cell.length_b   1.000
_cell.length_c   1.000
_cell.angle_alpha   90.00
_cell.angle_beta   90.00
_cell.angle_gamma   90.00
#
_symmetry.space_group_name_H-M   'P 1'
#
loop_
_entity.id
_entity.type
_entity.pdbx_description
1 polymer ?
#
loop_
_entity_poly.entity_id
_entity_poly.type
_entity_poly.pdbx_seq_one_letter_code
_entity_poly.pdbx_strand_id
1 'polypeptide(L)'
;MGLTGIDDAARALTERLNDVKVRCDFVGLPTHPTITKLRVLSRSQQLIRLDFEEGFSDVDPQPMLERIAQALPHIGALVLSDYAKGALAHVEEMIALARKSGVPILIDPKGTDFARYRGATLLTPNMSEFEAVAGKCTDNADIEEKG
;
A
#
# COMPACT_ATOMS: atom_id res chain seq x y z
N MET A 1 3.83 -8.13 -3.16
CA MET A 1 4.05 -7.42 -4.44
C MET A 1 4.29 -5.95 -4.15
N GLY A 2 4.99 -5.24 -5.03
CA GLY A 2 5.24 -3.81 -4.88
C GLY A 2 6.25 -3.29 -5.90
N LEU A 3 6.41 -1.98 -5.97
CA LEU A 3 7.41 -1.31 -6.80
C LEU A 3 8.68 -1.09 -5.96
N THR A 4 9.84 -1.40 -6.54
CA THR A 4 11.15 -1.16 -5.93
C THR A 4 12.11 -0.59 -6.95
N GLY A 5 13.23 -0.03 -6.50
CA GLY A 5 14.37 0.17 -7.37
C GLY A 5 15.06 -1.15 -7.75
N ILE A 6 16.08 -1.05 -8.58
CA ILE A 6 17.04 -2.14 -8.84
C ILE A 6 18.32 -1.80 -8.09
N ASP A 7 18.26 -1.90 -6.76
CA ASP A 7 19.31 -1.43 -5.86
C ASP A 7 19.53 -2.37 -4.66
N ASP A 8 20.56 -2.06 -3.85
CA ASP A 8 20.90 -2.84 -2.65
C ASP A 8 19.78 -2.81 -1.60
N ALA A 9 18.98 -1.74 -1.56
CA ALA A 9 17.85 -1.64 -0.65
C ALA A 9 16.74 -2.64 -1.02
N ALA A 10 16.42 -2.81 -2.31
CA ALA A 10 15.48 -3.83 -2.79
C ALA A 10 15.98 -5.25 -2.47
N ARG A 11 17.29 -5.50 -2.65
CA ARG A 11 17.91 -6.78 -2.32
C ARG A 11 17.82 -7.09 -0.83
N ALA A 12 18.22 -6.14 0.02
CA ALA A 12 18.13 -6.28 1.47
C ALA A 12 16.69 -6.47 1.94
N LEU A 13 15.73 -5.75 1.35
CA LEU A 13 14.30 -5.92 1.63
C LEU A 13 13.82 -7.34 1.29
N THR A 14 14.21 -7.85 0.12
CA THR A 14 13.86 -9.21 -0.33
C THR A 14 14.44 -10.28 0.58
N GLU A 15 15.71 -10.17 0.97
CA GLU A 15 16.36 -11.08 1.91
C GLU A 15 15.61 -11.12 3.26
N ARG A 16 15.28 -9.95 3.83
CA ARG A 16 14.57 -9.85 5.12
C ARG A 16 13.15 -10.41 5.09
N LEU A 17 12.44 -10.22 3.98
CA LEU A 17 11.09 -10.76 3.82
C LEU A 17 11.11 -12.28 3.61
N ASN A 18 12.11 -12.79 2.90
CA ASN A 18 12.31 -14.23 2.75
C ASN A 18 12.64 -14.91 4.09
N ASP A 19 13.40 -14.26 4.98
CA ASP A 19 13.68 -14.77 6.35
C ASP A 19 12.40 -15.03 7.14
N VAL A 20 11.35 -14.23 6.92
CA VAL A 20 10.02 -14.38 7.54
C VAL A 20 9.02 -15.13 6.65
N LYS A 21 9.51 -15.83 5.61
CA LYS A 21 8.73 -16.66 4.67
C LYS A 21 7.68 -15.89 3.87
N VAL A 22 7.89 -14.59 3.64
CA VAL A 22 7.07 -13.78 2.73
C VAL A 22 7.64 -13.91 1.33
N ARG A 23 6.83 -14.44 0.40
CA ARG A 23 7.21 -14.49 -1.02
C ARG A 23 7.18 -13.07 -1.61
N CYS A 24 8.35 -12.58 -1.99
CA CYS A 24 8.48 -11.31 -2.70
C CYS A 24 8.22 -11.49 -4.20
N ASP A 25 7.46 -10.56 -4.76
CA ASP A 25 7.25 -10.43 -6.21
C ASP A 25 7.24 -8.94 -6.56
N PHE A 26 8.44 -8.34 -6.57
CA PHE A 26 8.65 -6.90 -6.75
C PHE A 26 8.89 -6.53 -8.21
N VAL A 27 8.23 -5.48 -8.67
CA VAL A 27 8.51 -4.86 -9.97
C VAL A 27 9.67 -3.89 -9.76
N GLY A 28 10.85 -4.28 -10.26
CA GLY A 28 12.04 -3.45 -10.19
C GLY A 28 12.03 -2.36 -11.27
N LEU A 29 12.29 -1.13 -10.86
CA LEU A 29 12.32 0.06 -11.71
C LEU A 29 13.76 0.62 -11.72
N PRO A 30 14.44 0.69 -12.87
CA PRO A 30 15.80 1.24 -12.93
C PRO A 30 15.83 2.76 -12.72
N THR A 31 14.69 3.43 -12.88
CA THR A 31 14.55 4.89 -12.84
C THR A 31 14.23 5.45 -11.46
N HIS A 32 13.85 4.60 -10.50
CA HIS A 32 13.41 5.03 -9.18
C HIS A 32 14.21 4.28 -8.11
N PRO A 33 14.62 4.94 -7.01
CA PRO A 33 15.21 4.25 -5.87
C PRO A 33 14.14 3.51 -5.06
N THR A 34 14.53 2.43 -4.39
CA THR A 34 13.70 1.81 -3.37
C THR A 34 13.48 2.78 -2.20
N ILE A 35 12.22 2.98 -1.81
CA ILE A 35 11.88 3.89 -0.70
C ILE A 35 12.52 3.37 0.60
N THR A 36 13.30 4.23 1.26
CA THR A 36 13.91 3.92 2.56
C THR A 36 13.68 5.03 3.57
N LYS A 37 13.54 4.63 4.85
CA LYS A 37 13.36 5.51 6.00
C LYS A 37 14.47 5.24 7.00
N LEU A 38 15.54 6.02 6.95
CA LEU A 38 16.69 5.87 7.84
C LEU A 38 16.47 6.68 9.13
N ARG A 39 16.50 6.01 10.27
CA ARG A 39 16.39 6.63 11.60
C ARG A 39 17.75 6.57 12.29
N VAL A 40 18.30 7.74 12.65
CA VAL A 40 19.51 7.87 13.46
C VAL A 40 19.09 7.99 14.93
N LEU A 41 19.56 7.06 15.76
CA LEU A 41 19.20 6.96 17.17
C LEU A 41 20.43 7.23 18.06
N SER A 42 20.23 7.87 19.22
CA SER A 42 21.23 8.00 20.28
C SER A 42 20.55 7.89 21.63
N ARG A 43 21.08 7.05 22.54
CA ARG A 43 20.52 6.83 23.89
C ARG A 43 19.00 6.59 23.88
N SER A 44 18.53 5.75 22.95
CA SER A 44 17.10 5.43 22.74
C SER A 44 16.22 6.62 22.31
N GLN A 45 16.82 7.74 21.90
CA GLN A 45 16.11 8.88 21.31
C GLN A 45 16.39 8.95 19.81
N GLN A 46 15.36 9.24 19.01
CA GLN A 46 15.53 9.48 17.58
C GLN A 46 16.06 10.89 17.36
N LEU A 47 17.27 10.99 16.81
CA LEU A 47 17.92 12.27 16.50
C LEU A 47 17.50 12.80 15.14
N ILE A 48 17.56 11.95 14.11
CA ILE A 48 17.35 12.36 12.72
C ILE A 48 16.54 11.27 11.99
N ARG A 49 15.63 11.70 11.13
CA ARG A 49 14.99 10.86 10.11
C ARG A 49 15.39 11.35 8.73
N LEU A 50 15.96 10.47 7.92
CA LEU A 50 16.26 10.71 6.51
C LEU A 50 15.32 9.84 5.68
N ASP A 51 14.54 10.50 4.84
CA ASP A 51 13.55 9.86 3.98
C ASP A 51 14.09 9.91 2.55
N PHE A 52 14.38 8.74 1.97
CA PHE A 52 14.75 8.61 0.56
C PHE A 52 13.55 8.04 -0.16
N GLU A 53 12.83 8.90 -0.88
CA GLU A 53 11.61 8.53 -1.56
C GLU A 53 11.44 9.33 -2.84
N GLU A 54 11.12 8.61 -3.91
CA GLU A 54 10.57 9.17 -5.14
C GLU A 54 9.20 8.53 -5.35
N GLY A 55 8.23 9.32 -5.80
CA GLY A 55 6.89 8.82 -6.09
C GLY A 55 6.88 7.97 -7.35
N PHE A 56 6.02 6.95 -7.37
CA PHE A 56 5.82 6.05 -8.50
C PHE A 56 4.59 6.42 -9.34
N SER A 57 4.13 7.68 -9.31
CA SER A 57 2.89 8.10 -9.98
C SER A 57 2.94 7.97 -11.50
N ASP A 58 4.14 8.08 -12.09
CA ASP A 58 4.35 8.05 -13.55
C ASP A 58 4.85 6.68 -14.04
N VAL A 59 4.76 5.66 -13.19
CA VAL A 59 5.18 4.29 -13.53
C VAL A 59 4.06 3.58 -14.28
N ASP A 60 4.44 2.85 -15.34
CA ASP A 60 3.52 1.96 -16.05
C ASP A 60 2.90 0.93 -15.07
N PRO A 61 1.56 0.91 -14.90
CA PRO A 61 0.91 -0.01 -13.99
C PRO A 61 0.89 -1.46 -14.50
N GLN A 62 1.07 -1.68 -15.81
CA GLN A 62 0.84 -2.99 -16.44
C GLN A 62 1.64 -4.13 -15.78
N PRO A 63 2.96 -4.00 -15.49
CA PRO A 63 3.71 -5.07 -14.86
C PRO A 63 3.18 -5.48 -13.48
N MET A 64 2.59 -4.54 -12.73
CA MET A 64 1.99 -4.81 -11.44
C MET A 64 0.59 -5.44 -11.59
N LEU A 65 -0.22 -4.93 -12.51
CA LEU A 65 -1.55 -5.48 -12.81
C LEU A 65 -1.46 -6.93 -13.31
N GLU A 66 -0.50 -7.24 -14.19
CA GLU A 66 -0.26 -8.60 -14.68
C GLU A 66 0.09 -9.57 -13.55
N ARG A 67 0.99 -9.17 -12.64
CA ARG A 67 1.37 -9.99 -11.49
C ARG A 67 0.19 -10.22 -10.55
N ILE A 68 -0.59 -9.17 -10.27
CA ILE A 68 -1.83 -9.30 -9.49
C ILE A 68 -2.76 -10.31 -10.16
N ALA A 69 -3.03 -10.14 -11.46
CA ALA A 69 -3.91 -11.05 -12.21
C ALA A 69 -3.44 -12.51 -12.16
N GLN A 70 -2.13 -12.76 -12.23
CA GLN A 70 -1.56 -14.10 -12.11
C GLN A 70 -1.66 -14.68 -10.69
N ALA A 71 -1.61 -13.85 -9.65
CA ALA A 71 -1.69 -14.32 -8.27
C ALA A 71 -3.12 -14.49 -7.75
N LEU A 72 -4.10 -13.78 -8.29
CA LEU A 72 -5.50 -13.81 -7.83
C LEU A 72 -6.08 -15.24 -7.69
N PRO A 73 -5.85 -16.19 -8.61
CA PRO A 73 -6.36 -17.56 -8.47
C PRO A 73 -5.75 -18.35 -7.30
N HIS A 74 -4.67 -17.85 -6.69
CA HIS A 74 -3.85 -18.57 -5.72
C HIS A 74 -3.89 -17.95 -4.31
N ILE A 75 -4.65 -16.87 -4.11
CA ILE A 75 -4.73 -16.15 -2.84
C ILE A 75 -6.15 -16.12 -2.29
N GLY A 76 -6.29 -16.06 -0.97
CA GLY A 76 -7.61 -15.96 -0.32
C GLY A 76 -8.13 -14.52 -0.17
N ALA A 77 -7.25 -13.52 -0.24
CA ALA A 77 -7.59 -12.11 -0.13
C ALA A 77 -6.49 -11.24 -0.77
N LEU A 78 -6.88 -10.06 -1.27
CA LEU A 78 -5.97 -9.03 -1.73
C LEU A 78 -5.92 -7.89 -0.71
N VAL A 79 -4.74 -7.58 -0.19
CA VAL A 79 -4.51 -6.44 0.71
C VAL A 79 -3.78 -5.35 -0.05
N LEU A 80 -4.35 -4.15 -0.09
CA LEU A 80 -3.79 -2.96 -0.73
C LEU A 80 -3.47 -1.92 0.35
N SER A 81 -2.20 -1.70 0.62
CA SER A 81 -1.76 -0.70 1.61
C SER A 81 -1.30 0.58 0.91
N ASP A 82 -2.09 1.65 1.01
CA ASP A 82 -1.78 2.93 0.39
C ASP A 82 -0.90 3.81 1.29
N TYR A 83 0.24 4.23 0.77
CA TYR A 83 1.14 5.18 1.44
C TYR A 83 1.25 6.51 0.70
N ALA A 84 0.37 6.75 -0.28
CA ALA A 84 0.38 7.92 -1.16
C ALA A 84 1.74 8.12 -1.87
N LYS A 85 2.39 7.02 -2.26
CA LYS A 85 3.68 6.99 -2.97
C LYS A 85 3.56 6.58 -4.44
N GLY A 86 2.35 6.50 -4.99
CA GLY A 86 2.12 6.21 -6.41
C GLY A 86 2.01 4.73 -6.77
N ALA A 87 2.45 3.80 -5.93
CA ALA A 87 2.30 2.36 -6.21
C ALA A 87 0.83 1.92 -6.37
N LEU A 88 -0.12 2.61 -5.73
CA LEU A 88 -1.55 2.37 -5.89
C LEU A 88 -2.23 3.46 -6.73
N ALA A 89 -1.52 4.10 -7.69
CA ALA A 89 -2.13 5.09 -8.57
C ALA A 89 -3.34 4.50 -9.33
N HIS A 90 -3.24 3.26 -9.78
CA HIS A 90 -4.25 2.51 -10.52
C HIS A 90 -5.07 1.53 -9.65
N VAL A 91 -5.37 1.94 -8.41
CA VAL A 91 -6.06 1.08 -7.43
C VAL A 91 -7.43 0.59 -7.92
N GLU A 92 -8.15 1.39 -8.70
CA GLU A 92 -9.46 1.03 -9.27
C GLU A 92 -9.37 -0.18 -10.20
N GLU A 93 -8.31 -0.26 -11.02
CA GLU A 93 -8.04 -1.39 -11.92
C GLU A 93 -7.70 -2.66 -11.12
N MET A 94 -6.90 -2.52 -10.05
CA MET A 94 -6.57 -3.63 -9.14
C MET A 94 -7.83 -4.18 -8.46
N ILE A 95 -8.70 -3.29 -7.98
CA ILE A 95 -9.99 -3.64 -7.38
C ILE A 95 -10.86 -4.37 -8.40
N ALA A 96 -10.95 -3.87 -9.63
CA ALA A 96 -11.75 -4.49 -10.68
C ALA A 96 -11.28 -5.92 -11.00
N LEU A 97 -9.95 -6.15 -11.09
CA LEU A 97 -9.37 -7.47 -11.31
C LEU A 97 -9.72 -8.45 -10.19
N ALA A 98 -9.56 -8.02 -8.93
CA ALA A 98 -9.85 -8.85 -7.77
C ALA A 98 -11.34 -9.17 -7.63
N ARG A 99 -12.22 -8.20 -7.86
CA ARG A 99 -13.67 -8.41 -7.89
C ARG A 99 -14.09 -9.39 -8.97
N LYS A 100 -13.54 -9.26 -10.18
CA LYS A 100 -13.81 -10.20 -11.28
C LYS A 100 -13.40 -11.63 -10.93
N SER A 101 -12.37 -11.78 -10.10
CA SER A 101 -11.85 -13.06 -9.63
C SER A 101 -12.54 -13.58 -8.36
N GLY A 102 -13.51 -12.84 -7.79
CA GLY A 102 -14.20 -13.21 -6.57
C GLY A 102 -13.33 -13.15 -5.31
N VAL A 103 -12.18 -12.47 -5.35
CA VAL A 103 -11.25 -12.36 -4.23
C VAL A 103 -11.62 -11.14 -3.36
N PRO A 104 -11.78 -11.28 -2.04
CA PRO A 104 -12.06 -10.16 -1.15
C PRO A 104 -10.88 -9.19 -1.07
N ILE A 105 -11.19 -7.90 -0.94
CA ILE A 105 -10.21 -6.79 -1.05
C ILE A 105 -10.23 -5.99 0.24
N LEU A 106 -9.09 -5.93 0.91
CA LEU A 106 -8.87 -5.10 2.09
C LEU A 106 -7.97 -3.92 1.69
N ILE A 107 -8.37 -2.71 2.05
CA ILE A 107 -7.60 -1.51 1.74
C ILE A 107 -7.30 -0.76 3.03
N ASP A 108 -6.01 -0.46 3.24
CA ASP A 108 -5.56 0.52 4.23
C ASP A 108 -5.42 1.87 3.48
N PRO A 109 -6.43 2.76 3.58
CA PRO A 109 -6.55 3.93 2.72
C PRO A 109 -5.56 5.02 3.12
N LYS A 110 -5.28 5.94 2.19
CA LYS A 110 -4.52 7.15 2.50
C LYS A 110 -5.11 8.38 1.85
N GLY A 111 -5.14 9.46 2.62
CA GLY A 111 -5.69 10.75 2.18
C GLY A 111 -7.19 10.83 2.47
N THR A 112 -7.88 11.68 1.71
CA THR A 112 -9.30 12.02 1.95
C THR A 112 -10.21 11.60 0.80
N ASP A 113 -9.66 11.18 -0.34
CA ASP A 113 -10.43 10.71 -1.47
C ASP A 113 -10.62 9.18 -1.39
N PHE A 114 -11.73 8.76 -0.77
CA PHE A 114 -12.07 7.34 -0.66
C PHE A 114 -12.86 6.84 -1.87
N ALA A 115 -13.25 7.71 -2.81
CA ALA A 115 -14.02 7.31 -3.98
C ALA A 115 -13.24 6.33 -4.88
N ARG A 116 -11.91 6.47 -4.94
CA ARG A 116 -11.01 5.56 -5.66
C ARG A 116 -10.96 4.13 -5.07
N TYR A 117 -11.42 3.93 -3.84
CA TYR A 117 -11.45 2.61 -3.18
C TYR A 117 -12.79 1.90 -3.33
N ARG A 118 -13.70 2.44 -4.16
CA ARG A 118 -15.03 1.86 -4.38
C ARG A 118 -14.92 0.42 -4.88
N GLY A 119 -15.68 -0.45 -4.22
CA GLY A 119 -15.72 -1.87 -4.55
C GLY A 119 -14.79 -2.75 -3.70
N ALA A 120 -14.01 -2.15 -2.79
CA ALA A 120 -13.32 -2.88 -1.73
C ALA A 120 -14.31 -3.63 -0.82
N THR A 121 -13.86 -4.73 -0.21
CA THR A 121 -14.63 -5.50 0.77
C THR A 121 -14.56 -4.85 2.15
N LEU A 122 -13.40 -4.32 2.53
CA LEU A 122 -13.16 -3.66 3.81
C LEU A 122 -12.16 -2.53 3.65
N LEU A 123 -12.43 -1.40 4.29
CA LEU A 123 -11.50 -0.30 4.49
C LEU A 123 -11.06 -0.26 5.94
N THR A 124 -9.78 0.01 6.19
CA THR A 124 -9.22 0.14 7.56
C THR A 124 -8.64 1.53 7.81
N PRO A 125 -9.43 2.62 7.69
CA PRO A 125 -8.92 3.97 7.96
C PRO A 125 -8.57 4.13 9.43
N ASN A 126 -7.57 4.96 9.73
CA ASN A 126 -7.43 5.48 11.09
C ASN A 126 -8.50 6.55 11.39
N MET A 127 -8.65 6.94 12.65
CA MET A 127 -9.67 7.91 13.08
C MET A 127 -9.59 9.22 12.29
N SER A 128 -8.38 9.75 12.09
CA SER A 128 -8.19 11.01 11.37
C SER A 128 -8.59 10.91 9.89
N GLU A 129 -8.34 9.77 9.25
CA GLU A 129 -8.77 9.50 7.88
C GLU A 129 -10.28 9.31 7.77
N PHE A 130 -10.89 8.60 8.72
CA PHE A 130 -12.34 8.44 8.80
C PHE A 130 -13.04 9.79 8.99
N GLU A 131 -12.61 10.59 9.96
CA GLU A 131 -13.19 11.91 10.23
C GLU A 131 -12.99 12.89 9.07
N ALA A 132 -11.92 12.76 8.29
CA ALA A 132 -11.70 13.61 7.13
C ALA A 132 -12.72 13.37 6.01
N VAL A 133 -13.34 12.18 5.98
CA VAL A 133 -14.34 11.79 4.97
C VAL A 133 -15.76 11.87 5.54
N ALA A 134 -15.98 11.35 6.74
CA ALA A 134 -17.28 11.26 7.41
C ALA A 134 -17.61 12.47 8.30
N GLY A 135 -16.68 13.42 8.44
CA GLY A 135 -16.75 14.52 9.40
C GLY A 135 -16.40 14.09 10.81
N LYS A 136 -16.12 15.06 11.69
CA LYS A 136 -15.76 14.81 13.11
C LYS A 136 -16.77 13.89 13.80
N CYS A 137 -16.25 12.98 14.61
CA CYS A 137 -17.05 12.07 15.43
C CYS A 137 -16.84 12.43 16.90
N THR A 138 -17.91 12.50 17.67
CA THR A 138 -17.84 12.91 19.08
C THR A 138 -17.83 11.73 20.05
N ASP A 139 -18.38 10.59 19.63
CA ASP A 139 -18.38 9.33 20.37
C ASP A 139 -18.34 8.10 19.44
N ASN A 140 -18.42 6.89 20.02
CA ASN A 140 -18.42 5.65 19.25
C ASN A 140 -19.73 5.42 18.47
N ALA A 141 -20.85 5.97 18.93
CA ALA A 141 -22.13 5.82 18.24
C ALA A 141 -22.11 6.60 16.91
N ASP A 142 -21.52 7.80 16.91
CA ASP A 142 -21.29 8.60 15.70
C ASP A 142 -20.45 7.84 14.65
N ILE A 143 -19.48 7.04 15.11
CA ILE A 143 -18.62 6.26 14.21
C ILE A 143 -19.40 5.11 13.57
N GLU A 144 -20.22 4.41 14.35
CA GLU A 144 -21.06 3.30 13.86
C GLU A 144 -22.17 3.77 12.92
N GLU A 145 -22.75 4.97 13.14
CA GLU A 145 -23.78 5.52 12.24
C GLU A 145 -23.20 5.95 10.88
N LYS A 146 -21.94 6.41 10.88
CA LYS A 146 -21.29 6.97 9.68
C LYS A 146 -20.48 5.94 8.86
N GLY A 147 -20.21 4.76 9.40
CA GLY A 147 -19.38 3.70 8.81
C GLY A 147 -20.18 2.53 8.27
#